data_AF-A0AAU4JIQ5-F1
#
_entry.id   AF-A0AAU4JIQ5-F1
#
_cell.length_a   1.000
_cell.length_b   1.000
_cell.length_c   1.000
_cell.angle_alpha   90.00
_cell.angle_beta   90.00
_cell.angle_gamma   90.00
#
_symmetry.space_group_name_H-M   'P 1'
#
loop_
_entity.id
_entity.type
_entity.pdbx_description
1 polymer ?
#
loop_
_entity_poly.entity_id
_entity_poly.type
_entity_poly.pdbx_seq_one_letter_code
_entity_poly.pdbx_strand_id
1 'polypeptide(L)'
;MSEQEILDLAEEFAHYRRTALAEVEAPGPAAVRRTVRGRGRRRLAASATTALALFGGSAVGYAALSGPDHRPGPVDPTPSISASPTPTSTPTSPTPSPAGTSASPTTPAPDGRFSRAQLLGVPVTLPAWRAGPGCPTSQTRLTADAREGANWLLALDHGDIDGDGAVETVALVQCVLGTRGPMQVVAFDRDKEGKATTVGRVVVTTIDKPEWLFALDVVGDGTVRVQVGDIAPGGGWNAKWSQRQWRGYRWKGDTFSQVSGPTSFGPNPNLADVAVTTGDLVLRTADDGSRTGTATVRIRNRGTGPVAHVVLRLGVPAVVRADVDGWNTCAGVHDSVEPITCRLGQLAAGAEMRLDLDFRVLEGITLSTDKADVEVQPMDGERDVLPDVNRTDNLVQMRMIYG
;
A
#
# COMPACT_ATOMS: atom_id res chain seq x y z
N MET A 1 25.61 -17.21 15.57
CA MET A 1 25.91 -16.18 16.58
C MET A 1 26.30 -16.88 17.85
N SER A 2 27.47 -16.57 18.37
CA SER A 2 27.92 -17.09 19.65
C SER A 2 27.21 -16.38 20.80
N GLU A 3 27.12 -17.03 21.95
CA GLU A 3 26.52 -16.46 23.17
C GLU A 3 27.23 -15.18 23.63
N GLN A 4 28.52 -15.05 23.28
CA GLN A 4 29.35 -13.86 23.50
C GLN A 4 28.91 -12.66 22.64
N GLU A 5 28.54 -12.87 21.38
CA GLU A 5 28.04 -11.79 20.50
C GLU A 5 26.70 -11.22 20.99
N ILE A 6 25.87 -12.04 21.66
CA ILE A 6 24.59 -11.59 22.21
C ILE A 6 24.79 -10.75 23.48
N LEU A 7 25.76 -11.12 24.31
CA LEU A 7 26.09 -10.39 25.54
C LEU A 7 26.74 -9.03 25.21
N ASP A 8 27.65 -9.00 24.24
CA ASP A 8 28.29 -7.75 23.78
C ASP A 8 27.26 -6.76 23.22
N LEU A 9 26.29 -7.24 22.43
CA LEU A 9 25.24 -6.38 21.87
C LEU A 9 24.31 -5.84 22.96
N ALA A 10 23.97 -6.65 23.95
CA ALA A 10 23.12 -6.22 25.07
C ALA A 10 23.82 -5.16 25.94
N GLU A 11 25.13 -5.28 26.14
CA GLU A 11 25.93 -4.30 26.86
C GLU A 11 26.05 -2.98 26.10
N GLU A 12 26.22 -3.04 24.78
CA GLU A 12 26.29 -1.86 23.91
C GLU A 12 24.96 -1.09 23.88
N PHE A 13 23.82 -1.80 23.80
CA PHE A 13 22.50 -1.18 23.92
C PHE A 13 22.26 -0.54 25.29
N ALA A 14 22.71 -1.19 26.37
CA ALA A 14 22.60 -0.65 27.72
C ALA A 14 23.53 0.56 27.93
N HIS A 15 24.68 0.60 27.27
CA HIS A 15 25.57 1.76 27.24
C HIS A 15 24.92 2.93 26.50
N TYR A 16 24.49 2.71 25.26
CA TYR A 16 23.82 3.71 24.43
C TYR A 16 22.59 4.30 25.12
N ARG A 17 21.76 3.47 25.75
CA ARG A 17 20.57 3.94 26.46
C ARG A 17 20.92 4.85 27.65
N ARG A 18 22.03 4.60 28.35
CA ARG A 18 22.46 5.43 29.48
C ARG A 18 23.06 6.76 29.04
N THR A 19 23.86 6.78 27.97
CA THR A 19 24.46 8.00 27.43
C THR A 19 23.46 8.86 26.67
N ALA A 20 22.68 8.27 25.76
CA ALA A 20 21.73 9.02 24.93
C ALA A 20 20.56 9.60 25.73
N LEU A 21 20.05 8.90 26.76
CA LEU A 21 18.96 9.43 27.59
C LEU A 21 19.42 10.52 28.57
N ALA A 22 20.72 10.59 28.90
CA ALA A 22 21.25 11.65 29.75
C ALA A 22 21.38 12.99 29.01
N GLU A 23 21.50 12.97 27.67
CA GLU A 23 21.56 14.19 26.84
C GLU A 23 20.20 14.71 26.37
N VAL A 24 19.13 13.92 26.50
CA VAL A 24 17.78 14.34 26.09
C VAL A 24 17.07 15.02 27.24
N GLU A 25 17.20 16.34 27.33
CA GLU A 25 16.39 17.17 28.20
C GLU A 25 14.96 17.27 27.63
N ALA A 26 14.05 16.46 28.16
CA ALA A 26 12.67 16.44 27.70
C ALA A 26 12.02 17.82 27.95
N PRO A 27 11.40 18.47 26.93
CA PRO A 27 10.70 19.72 27.14
C PRO A 27 9.61 19.53 28.18
N GLY A 28 9.70 20.25 29.30
CA GLY A 28 8.73 20.15 30.38
C GLY A 28 7.27 20.32 29.89
N PRO A 29 6.27 19.82 30.64
CA PRO A 29 4.87 19.80 30.20
C PRO A 29 4.32 21.18 29.80
N ALA A 30 4.91 22.27 30.31
CA ALA A 30 4.59 23.64 29.90
C ALA A 30 5.00 23.97 28.45
N ALA A 31 6.15 23.47 27.98
CA ALA A 31 6.62 23.66 26.61
C ALA A 31 5.74 22.89 25.61
N VAL A 32 5.32 21.67 25.96
CA VAL A 32 4.36 20.88 25.17
C VAL A 32 3.03 21.61 25.04
N ARG A 33 2.45 22.10 26.15
CA ARG A 33 1.20 22.88 26.13
C ARG A 33 1.32 24.16 25.29
N ARG A 34 2.46 24.84 25.32
CA ARG A 34 2.71 26.05 24.53
C ARG A 34 2.76 25.73 23.02
N THR A 35 3.37 24.61 22.66
CA THR A 35 3.48 24.14 21.26
C THR A 35 2.13 23.70 20.70
N VAL A 36 1.32 23.02 21.51
CA VAL A 36 -0.06 22.61 21.13
C VAL A 36 -0.97 23.83 20.97
N ARG A 37 -0.94 24.80 21.91
CA ARG A 37 -1.70 26.06 21.76
C ARG A 37 -1.26 26.88 20.54
N GLY A 38 0.03 26.87 20.20
CA GLY A 38 0.57 27.51 19.01
C GLY A 38 0.03 26.90 17.71
N ARG A 39 -0.04 25.57 17.62
CA ARG A 39 -0.64 24.87 16.46
C ARG A 39 -2.14 25.11 16.33
N GLY A 40 -2.88 25.16 17.45
CA GLY A 40 -4.32 25.48 17.45
C GLY A 40 -4.61 26.87 16.90
N ARG A 41 -3.83 27.88 17.30
CA ARG A 41 -3.98 29.26 16.79
C ARG A 41 -3.61 29.40 15.31
N ARG A 42 -2.59 28.69 14.82
CA ARG A 42 -2.20 28.71 13.40
C ARG A 42 -3.23 28.03 12.48
N ARG A 43 -3.93 27.00 12.96
CA ARG A 43 -5.00 26.35 12.20
C ARG A 43 -6.25 27.21 12.04
N LEU A 44 -6.57 28.06 13.01
CA LEU A 44 -7.70 29.00 12.92
C LEU A 44 -7.40 30.21 12.03
N ALA A 45 -6.14 30.64 11.93
CA ALA A 45 -5.74 31.74 11.05
C ALA A 45 -5.74 31.38 9.55
N ALA A 46 -5.71 30.09 9.20
CA ALA A 46 -5.68 29.62 7.81
C ALA A 46 -7.08 29.51 7.16
N SER A 47 -8.16 29.70 7.91
CA SER A 47 -9.54 29.55 7.42
C SER A 47 -10.19 30.86 6.93
N ALA A 48 -9.50 31.99 7.01
CA ALA A 48 -10.07 33.32 6.73
C ALA A 48 -9.65 33.94 5.38
N THR A 49 -8.81 33.29 4.59
CA THR A 49 -8.17 33.90 3.39
C THR A 49 -8.62 33.33 2.04
N THR A 50 -9.67 32.50 1.99
CA THR A 50 -10.15 31.85 0.74
C THR A 50 -11.56 32.30 0.33
N ALA A 51 -11.89 33.58 0.52
CA ALA A 51 -13.18 34.15 0.13
C ALA A 51 -13.09 35.40 -0.79
N LEU A 52 -11.91 35.78 -1.26
CA LEU A 52 -11.68 37.03 -2.00
C LEU A 52 -10.84 36.83 -3.29
N ALA A 53 -11.10 35.77 -4.05
CA ALA A 53 -10.43 35.51 -5.33
C ALA A 53 -11.38 34.96 -6.42
N LEU A 54 -12.64 35.39 -6.44
CA LEU A 54 -13.63 34.95 -7.43
C LEU A 54 -14.24 36.08 -8.30
N PHE A 55 -13.63 37.26 -8.34
CA PHE A 55 -14.07 38.32 -9.25
C PHE A 55 -12.88 39.05 -9.88
N GLY A 56 -12.50 38.62 -11.09
CA GLY A 56 -11.55 39.32 -11.96
C GLY A 56 -11.22 38.50 -13.21
N GLY A 57 -11.91 38.79 -14.32
CA GLY A 57 -11.65 38.20 -15.65
C GLY A 57 -10.26 38.54 -16.22
N SER A 58 -9.90 38.23 -17.46
CA SER A 58 -10.63 37.70 -18.62
C SER A 58 -9.62 37.44 -19.78
N ALA A 59 -9.99 36.52 -20.67
CA ALA A 59 -9.75 36.50 -22.12
C ALA A 59 -8.32 36.37 -22.71
N VAL A 60 -8.17 35.36 -23.58
CA VAL A 60 -7.79 35.39 -25.03
C VAL A 60 -6.96 34.15 -25.40
N GLY A 61 -7.39 33.42 -26.45
CA GLY A 61 -6.55 32.43 -27.14
C GLY A 61 -7.32 31.30 -27.81
N TYR A 62 -7.95 31.58 -28.94
CA TYR A 62 -8.77 30.67 -29.75
C TYR A 62 -7.95 29.74 -30.67
N ALA A 63 -8.64 28.69 -31.14
CA ALA A 63 -8.51 27.97 -32.43
C ALA A 63 -7.57 26.74 -32.53
N ALA A 64 -8.18 25.56 -32.63
CA ALA A 64 -8.21 24.79 -33.90
C ALA A 64 -9.41 23.81 -33.95
N LEU A 65 -10.19 23.97 -35.01
CA LEU A 65 -11.32 23.19 -35.60
C LEU A 65 -10.87 21.77 -36.03
N SER A 66 -11.67 20.75 -36.39
CA SER A 66 -13.10 20.42 -36.42
C SER A 66 -13.20 18.95 -36.86
N GLY A 67 -14.26 18.23 -36.48
CA GLY A 67 -14.67 16.97 -37.11
C GLY A 67 -16.18 16.75 -36.94
N PRO A 68 -16.91 16.17 -37.93
CA PRO A 68 -18.33 16.41 -38.11
C PRO A 68 -19.28 15.43 -37.39
N ASP A 69 -20.32 16.03 -36.83
CA ASP A 69 -21.72 15.61 -36.66
C ASP A 69 -22.09 14.12 -36.59
N HIS A 70 -22.63 13.72 -35.43
CA HIS A 70 -23.77 12.80 -35.35
C HIS A 70 -24.85 13.43 -34.47
N ARG A 71 -26.03 13.61 -35.06
CA ARG A 71 -27.22 14.26 -34.50
C ARG A 71 -28.21 13.19 -34.01
N PRO A 72 -28.71 13.26 -32.77
CA PRO A 72 -30.01 12.65 -32.43
C PRO A 72 -31.10 13.73 -32.37
N GLY A 73 -32.28 13.39 -32.91
CA GLY A 73 -33.46 14.24 -32.97
C GLY A 73 -34.23 14.39 -31.64
N PRO A 74 -35.34 15.15 -31.64
CA PRO A 74 -36.03 15.63 -30.44
C PRO A 74 -37.00 14.58 -29.87
N VAL A 75 -37.12 14.55 -28.54
CA VAL A 75 -38.26 13.94 -27.85
C VAL A 75 -38.97 15.01 -27.00
N ASP A 76 -40.29 15.06 -27.15
CA ASP A 76 -41.22 16.04 -26.57
C ASP A 76 -41.37 15.91 -25.04
N PRO A 77 -41.75 17.00 -24.34
CA PRO A 77 -42.03 17.00 -22.91
C PRO A 77 -43.48 16.59 -22.58
N THR A 78 -43.65 15.72 -21.59
CA THR A 78 -44.94 15.38 -20.98
C THR A 78 -45.42 16.53 -20.06
N PRO A 79 -46.71 16.92 -20.09
CA PRO A 79 -47.20 18.10 -19.37
C PRO A 79 -47.50 17.86 -17.88
N SER A 80 -47.35 18.95 -17.12
CA SER A 80 -47.79 19.12 -15.74
C SER A 80 -49.31 19.20 -15.61
N ILE A 81 -49.86 18.71 -14.49
CA ILE A 81 -51.20 19.12 -14.03
C ILE A 81 -51.12 19.49 -12.55
N SER A 82 -51.51 20.74 -12.31
CA SER A 82 -51.76 21.39 -11.04
C SER A 82 -53.21 21.15 -10.61
N ALA A 83 -53.45 20.89 -9.33
CA ALA A 83 -54.72 21.20 -8.70
C ALA A 83 -54.53 21.46 -7.20
N SER A 84 -54.86 22.68 -6.81
CA SER A 84 -55.04 23.16 -5.44
C SER A 84 -56.40 22.69 -4.88
N PRO A 85 -56.53 22.54 -3.56
CA PRO A 85 -57.72 23.13 -2.95
C PRO A 85 -57.47 23.91 -1.64
N THR A 86 -58.33 24.94 -1.50
CA THR A 86 -58.56 25.91 -0.41
C THR A 86 -59.13 25.27 0.87
N PRO A 87 -58.93 25.86 2.08
CA PRO A 87 -59.30 25.25 3.36
C PRO A 87 -60.73 25.58 3.80
N THR A 88 -61.40 24.69 4.54
CA THR A 88 -62.61 25.03 5.31
C THR A 88 -62.81 24.11 6.53
N SER A 89 -62.80 24.76 7.71
CA SER A 89 -63.40 24.49 9.03
C SER A 89 -63.43 23.08 9.67
N THR A 90 -62.89 23.07 10.90
CA THR A 90 -63.25 22.30 12.13
C THR A 90 -64.68 21.76 12.21
N PRO A 91 -64.91 20.57 12.81
CA PRO A 91 -65.19 20.53 14.26
C PRO A 91 -64.70 19.28 15.05
N THR A 92 -64.45 19.53 16.35
CA THR A 92 -64.52 18.65 17.55
C THR A 92 -63.67 17.38 17.72
N SER A 93 -62.84 17.44 18.76
CA SER A 93 -62.37 16.40 19.71
C SER A 93 -63.10 15.05 19.71
N PRO A 94 -62.32 13.97 19.83
CA PRO A 94 -62.38 13.19 21.06
C PRO A 94 -61.01 13.04 21.73
N THR A 95 -61.03 13.19 23.06
CA THR A 95 -59.95 12.96 24.01
C THR A 95 -59.35 11.55 23.88
N PRO A 96 -58.03 11.39 23.64
CA PRO A 96 -57.36 10.12 23.87
C PRO A 96 -57.00 9.97 25.35
N SER A 97 -57.48 8.88 25.93
CA SER A 97 -57.13 8.43 27.28
C SER A 97 -55.63 8.12 27.38
N PRO A 98 -54.89 8.55 28.42
CA PRO A 98 -53.48 8.22 28.57
C PRO A 98 -53.34 6.78 29.06
N ALA A 99 -53.17 5.84 28.13
CA ALA A 99 -52.63 4.53 28.45
C ALA A 99 -51.13 4.69 28.70
N GLY A 100 -50.77 4.93 29.97
CA GLY A 100 -49.38 4.87 30.44
C GLY A 100 -48.80 3.50 30.14
N THR A 101 -48.10 3.39 29.02
CA THR A 101 -47.27 2.23 28.73
C THR A 101 -46.02 2.43 29.58
N SER A 102 -46.03 1.79 30.74
CA SER A 102 -44.85 1.66 31.59
C SER A 102 -43.85 0.82 30.78
N ALA A 103 -43.02 1.48 29.98
CA ALA A 103 -41.86 0.86 29.36
C ALA A 103 -40.95 0.45 30.53
N SER A 104 -40.93 -0.85 30.84
CA SER A 104 -39.93 -1.42 31.74
C SER A 104 -38.55 -0.92 31.29
N PRO A 105 -37.68 -0.50 32.20
CA PRO A 105 -36.33 -0.10 31.83
C PRO A 105 -35.67 -1.30 31.16
N THR A 106 -35.44 -1.22 29.86
CA THR A 106 -34.55 -2.14 29.16
C THR A 106 -33.20 -2.00 29.84
N THR A 107 -32.77 -3.04 30.53
CA THR A 107 -31.44 -3.10 31.13
C THR A 107 -30.44 -2.76 30.02
N PRO A 108 -29.56 -1.75 30.19
CA PRO A 108 -28.55 -1.43 29.19
C PRO A 108 -27.78 -2.71 28.83
N ALA A 109 -27.52 -2.93 27.54
CA ALA A 109 -26.62 -3.99 27.12
C ALA A 109 -25.28 -3.85 27.87
N PRO A 110 -24.63 -4.96 28.27
CA PRO A 110 -23.33 -4.89 28.92
C PRO A 110 -22.34 -4.13 28.05
N ASP A 111 -21.48 -3.30 28.65
CA ASP A 111 -20.43 -2.59 27.91
C ASP A 111 -19.48 -3.60 27.21
N GLY A 112 -19.61 -3.73 25.90
CA GLY A 112 -18.80 -4.57 25.00
C GLY A 112 -17.32 -4.20 24.94
N ARG A 113 -16.90 -3.18 25.71
CA ARG A 113 -15.53 -2.69 25.71
C ARG A 113 -14.57 -3.64 26.41
N PHE A 114 -13.55 -4.06 25.66
CA PHE A 114 -12.38 -4.76 26.13
C PHE A 114 -11.16 -3.85 26.00
N SER A 115 -10.44 -3.69 27.10
CA SER A 115 -9.05 -3.24 27.07
C SER A 115 -8.17 -4.29 26.38
N ARG A 116 -7.00 -3.88 25.90
CA ARG A 116 -6.00 -4.79 25.31
C ARG A 116 -5.68 -5.97 26.24
N ALA A 117 -5.46 -5.70 27.52
CA ALA A 117 -5.13 -6.73 28.51
C ALA A 117 -6.28 -7.72 28.73
N GLN A 118 -7.53 -7.24 28.76
CA GLN A 118 -8.69 -8.12 28.88
C GLN A 118 -8.84 -9.03 27.65
N LEU A 119 -8.70 -8.48 26.43
CA LEU A 119 -8.84 -9.27 25.21
C LEU A 119 -7.72 -10.31 25.04
N LEU A 120 -6.49 -9.98 25.46
CA LEU A 120 -5.37 -10.94 25.52
C LEU A 120 -5.55 -12.00 26.63
N GLY A 121 -6.29 -11.66 27.69
CA GLY A 121 -6.50 -12.49 28.87
C GLY A 121 -7.60 -13.54 28.72
N VAL A 122 -8.44 -13.46 27.69
CA VAL A 122 -9.58 -14.36 27.47
C VAL A 122 -9.43 -15.15 26.16
N PRO A 123 -9.97 -16.39 26.10
CA PRO A 123 -10.14 -17.06 24.82
C PRO A 123 -11.21 -16.34 23.98
N VAL A 124 -11.00 -16.27 22.68
CA VAL A 124 -11.94 -15.70 21.70
C VAL A 124 -12.22 -16.69 20.58
N THR A 125 -13.31 -16.49 19.86
CA THR A 125 -13.62 -17.24 18.64
C THR A 125 -13.44 -16.34 17.42
N LEU A 126 -12.44 -16.60 16.59
CA LEU A 126 -12.21 -15.82 15.37
C LEU A 126 -13.00 -16.40 14.19
N PRO A 127 -13.49 -15.54 13.28
CA PRO A 127 -13.97 -15.98 11.98
C PRO A 127 -12.87 -16.76 11.22
N ALA A 128 -13.29 -17.72 10.40
CA ALA A 128 -12.36 -18.55 9.64
C ALA A 128 -11.44 -17.71 8.75
N TRP A 129 -10.12 -17.92 8.87
CA TRP A 129 -9.11 -17.21 8.07
C TRP A 129 -9.21 -17.52 6.57
N ARG A 130 -9.37 -18.81 6.23
CA ARG A 130 -9.53 -19.46 4.89
C ARG A 130 -9.47 -20.99 5.07
N ALA A 131 -9.58 -21.75 3.97
CA ALA A 131 -9.19 -23.17 3.90
C ALA A 131 -7.66 -23.32 3.76
N GLY A 132 -7.05 -24.24 4.50
CA GLY A 132 -5.59 -24.48 4.57
C GLY A 132 -5.13 -24.79 6.01
N PRO A 133 -3.83 -25.01 6.29
CA PRO A 133 -3.30 -25.08 7.66
C PRO A 133 -3.57 -23.73 8.34
N GLY A 134 -4.69 -23.66 9.05
CA GLY A 134 -5.25 -22.41 9.54
C GLY A 134 -4.70 -22.05 10.90
N CYS A 135 -4.51 -20.76 11.16
CA CYS A 135 -4.39 -20.29 12.52
C CYS A 135 -5.62 -20.71 13.33
N PRO A 136 -5.46 -20.97 14.64
CA PRO A 136 -6.56 -21.40 15.49
C PRO A 136 -7.68 -20.36 15.49
N THR A 137 -8.93 -20.84 15.36
CA THR A 137 -10.12 -19.98 15.28
C THR A 137 -11.04 -20.14 16.48
N SER A 138 -11.16 -21.34 17.05
CA SER A 138 -12.04 -21.58 18.20
C SER A 138 -11.27 -21.56 19.51
N GLN A 139 -11.82 -20.86 20.51
CA GLN A 139 -11.27 -20.77 21.88
C GLN A 139 -9.77 -20.42 21.90
N THR A 140 -9.35 -19.57 20.96
CA THR A 140 -7.95 -19.20 20.78
C THR A 140 -7.60 -18.01 21.66
N ARG A 141 -6.36 -17.96 22.14
CA ARG A 141 -5.83 -16.78 22.84
C ARG A 141 -5.06 -15.91 21.87
N LEU A 142 -5.37 -14.62 21.88
CA LEU A 142 -4.57 -13.64 21.17
C LEU A 142 -3.24 -13.41 21.89
N THR A 143 -2.18 -13.14 21.14
CA THR A 143 -0.85 -12.79 21.67
C THR A 143 -0.58 -11.29 21.55
N ALA A 144 0.28 -10.77 22.42
CA ALA A 144 0.72 -9.37 22.37
C ALA A 144 1.80 -9.13 21.31
N ASP A 145 2.48 -10.20 20.91
CA ASP A 145 3.64 -10.25 20.03
C ASP A 145 3.47 -11.28 18.90
N ALA A 146 4.24 -11.11 17.82
CA ALA A 146 4.20 -11.96 16.64
C ALA A 146 4.91 -13.30 16.90
N ARG A 147 4.14 -14.32 17.29
CA ARG A 147 4.64 -15.69 17.48
C ARG A 147 4.14 -16.60 16.39
N GLU A 148 5.03 -17.42 15.84
CA GLU A 148 4.69 -18.41 14.81
C GLU A 148 3.48 -19.27 15.23
N GLY A 149 2.50 -19.40 14.33
CA GLY A 149 1.26 -20.15 14.55
C GLY A 149 0.25 -19.48 15.48
N ALA A 150 0.51 -18.27 15.98
CA ALA A 150 -0.38 -17.55 16.89
C ALA A 150 -1.18 -16.44 16.20
N ASN A 151 -2.25 -16.01 16.88
CA ASN A 151 -3.06 -14.86 16.49
C ASN A 151 -2.58 -13.61 17.25
N TRP A 152 -1.82 -12.76 16.59
CA TRP A 152 -1.28 -11.54 17.16
C TRP A 152 -2.28 -10.38 17.11
N LEU A 153 -2.54 -9.75 18.26
CA LEU A 153 -3.35 -8.53 18.37
C LEU A 153 -2.50 -7.30 18.02
N LEU A 154 -2.76 -6.68 16.87
CA LEU A 154 -2.02 -5.52 16.40
C LEU A 154 -2.58 -4.23 16.99
N ALA A 155 -3.86 -3.97 16.76
CA ALA A 155 -4.54 -2.74 17.15
C ALA A 155 -5.97 -3.03 17.62
N LEU A 156 -6.56 -2.10 18.35
CA LEU A 156 -7.97 -2.13 18.72
C LEU A 156 -8.52 -0.70 18.83
N ASP A 157 -9.83 -0.57 18.64
CA ASP A 157 -10.60 0.64 18.88
C ASP A 157 -12.03 0.28 19.31
N HIS A 158 -12.83 1.29 19.65
CA HIS A 158 -14.12 1.11 20.32
C HIS A 158 -15.21 1.99 19.71
N GLY A 159 -16.43 1.46 19.60
CA GLY A 159 -17.62 2.24 19.25
C GLY A 159 -18.86 1.37 19.12
N ASP A 160 -20.02 2.01 19.15
CA ASP A 160 -21.34 1.40 18.91
C ASP A 160 -21.49 1.06 17.43
N ILE A 161 -21.15 -0.17 17.05
CA ILE A 161 -21.07 -0.61 15.64
C ILE A 161 -22.37 -1.20 15.13
N ASP A 162 -23.27 -1.63 16.01
CA ASP A 162 -24.56 -2.24 15.65
C ASP A 162 -25.79 -1.38 16.00
N GLY A 163 -25.60 -0.28 16.73
CA GLY A 163 -26.61 0.73 17.02
C GLY A 163 -27.49 0.40 18.22
N ASP A 164 -27.09 -0.53 19.09
CA ASP A 164 -27.85 -0.90 20.29
C ASP A 164 -27.53 -0.01 21.50
N GLY A 165 -26.53 0.88 21.38
CA GLY A 165 -26.09 1.81 22.40
C GLY A 165 -25.02 1.28 23.35
N ALA A 166 -24.61 0.02 23.22
CA ALA A 166 -23.37 -0.49 23.80
C ALA A 166 -22.15 -0.06 22.97
N VAL A 167 -20.96 -0.23 23.54
CA VAL A 167 -19.71 0.10 22.87
C VAL A 167 -18.92 -1.18 22.70
N GLU A 168 -18.78 -1.64 21.46
CA GLU A 168 -18.08 -2.88 21.15
C GLU A 168 -16.57 -2.64 21.00
N THR A 169 -15.82 -3.74 20.92
CA THR A 169 -14.38 -3.72 20.64
C THR A 169 -14.09 -4.22 19.24
N VAL A 170 -13.42 -3.41 18.44
CA VAL A 170 -12.96 -3.79 17.11
C VAL A 170 -11.45 -4.00 17.13
N ALA A 171 -10.99 -5.16 16.70
CA ALA A 171 -9.60 -5.55 16.79
C ALA A 171 -9.00 -5.95 15.45
N LEU A 172 -7.78 -5.50 15.18
CA LEU A 172 -6.95 -5.96 14.07
C LEU A 172 -6.09 -7.13 14.54
N VAL A 173 -6.28 -8.30 13.94
CA VAL A 173 -5.59 -9.54 14.29
C VAL A 173 -4.81 -10.04 13.09
N GLN A 174 -3.58 -10.49 13.30
CA GLN A 174 -2.77 -11.18 12.31
C GLN A 174 -2.53 -12.62 12.74
N CYS A 175 -2.83 -13.55 11.84
CA CYS A 175 -2.37 -14.93 11.94
C CYS A 175 -0.91 -14.98 11.48
N VAL A 176 0.02 -15.34 12.36
CA VAL A 176 1.46 -15.33 12.05
C VAL A 176 1.88 -16.69 11.50
N LEU A 177 2.31 -16.74 10.24
CA LEU A 177 2.76 -17.94 9.53
C LEU A 177 4.04 -17.61 8.72
N GLY A 178 5.20 -17.93 9.30
CA GLY A 178 6.50 -17.51 8.82
C GLY A 178 6.70 -16.00 8.95
N THR A 179 7.25 -15.37 7.90
CA THR A 179 7.46 -13.92 7.86
C THR A 179 6.20 -13.13 7.49
N ARG A 180 5.07 -13.81 7.29
CA ARG A 180 3.83 -13.26 6.74
C ARG A 180 2.62 -13.89 7.41
N GLY A 181 1.42 -13.49 7.00
CA GLY A 181 0.22 -14.25 7.28
C GLY A 181 -1.03 -13.38 7.16
N PRO A 182 -2.22 -14.01 7.05
CA PRO A 182 -3.44 -13.27 6.82
C PRO A 182 -3.80 -12.40 8.02
N MET A 183 -4.47 -11.28 7.75
CA MET A 183 -4.97 -10.36 8.77
C MET A 183 -6.48 -10.24 8.63
N GLN A 184 -7.16 -10.01 9.75
CA GLN A 184 -8.57 -9.66 9.74
C GLN A 184 -8.88 -8.64 10.83
N VAL A 185 -9.90 -7.83 10.55
CA VAL A 185 -10.52 -6.99 11.55
C VAL A 185 -11.80 -7.67 12.02
N VAL A 186 -11.94 -7.84 13.34
CA VAL A 186 -13.03 -8.57 13.98
C VAL A 186 -13.65 -7.68 15.05
N ALA A 187 -14.97 -7.67 15.11
CA ALA A 187 -15.73 -7.02 16.17
C ALA A 187 -16.10 -8.03 17.27
N PHE A 188 -15.90 -7.64 18.51
CA PHE A 188 -16.20 -8.39 19.71
C PHE A 188 -17.13 -7.60 20.62
N ASP A 189 -18.00 -8.32 21.29
CA ASP A 189 -18.91 -7.82 22.31
C ASP A 189 -18.88 -8.73 23.55
N ARG A 190 -19.66 -8.43 24.59
CA ARG A 190 -19.85 -9.26 25.77
C ARG A 190 -21.19 -9.98 25.73
N ASP A 191 -21.17 -11.28 26.01
CA ASP A 191 -22.40 -11.99 26.34
C ASP A 191 -22.94 -11.55 27.71
N LYS A 192 -24.11 -12.09 28.10
CA LYS A 192 -24.77 -11.76 29.38
C LYS A 192 -23.93 -12.15 30.60
N GLU A 193 -23.01 -13.10 30.43
CA GLU A 193 -22.04 -13.55 31.43
C GLU A 193 -20.74 -12.73 31.41
N GLY A 194 -20.64 -11.72 30.54
CA GLY A 194 -19.49 -10.83 30.39
C GLY A 194 -18.32 -11.41 29.60
N LYS A 195 -18.49 -12.58 28.96
CA LYS A 195 -17.45 -13.23 28.14
C LYS A 195 -17.40 -12.63 26.75
N ALA A 196 -16.22 -12.66 26.14
CA ALA A 196 -16.04 -12.21 24.77
C ALA A 196 -16.84 -13.08 23.79
N THR A 197 -17.77 -12.45 23.08
CA THR A 197 -18.46 -13.00 21.93
C THR A 197 -18.03 -12.27 20.67
N THR A 198 -18.06 -12.96 19.54
CA THR A 198 -17.69 -12.37 18.24
C THR A 198 -18.94 -11.92 17.54
N VAL A 199 -19.03 -10.61 17.29
CA VAL A 199 -20.12 -10.01 16.51
C VAL A 199 -19.98 -10.42 15.04
N GLY A 200 -18.79 -10.22 14.48
CA GLY A 200 -18.53 -10.58 13.09
C GLY A 200 -17.18 -10.14 12.56
N ARG A 201 -16.90 -10.60 11.34
CA ARG A 201 -15.71 -10.18 10.58
C ARG A 201 -16.01 -8.89 9.84
N VAL A 202 -15.19 -7.88 10.04
CA VAL A 202 -15.27 -6.60 9.31
C VAL A 202 -14.63 -6.75 7.92
N VAL A 203 -13.38 -7.18 7.88
CA VAL A 203 -12.60 -7.38 6.63
C VAL A 203 -11.46 -8.38 6.88
N VAL A 204 -11.01 -9.07 5.83
CA VAL A 204 -9.86 -10.01 5.86
C VAL A 204 -9.00 -9.84 4.62
N THR A 205 -7.70 -10.05 4.78
CA THR A 205 -6.72 -10.01 3.68
C THR A 205 -6.98 -11.10 2.64
N THR A 206 -6.90 -10.66 1.38
CA THR A 206 -6.75 -11.42 0.15
C THR A 206 -5.44 -12.21 -0.04
N ILE A 207 -5.35 -13.43 -0.60
CA ILE A 207 -4.12 -13.81 -1.33
C ILE A 207 -4.17 -13.20 -2.74
N ASP A 208 -5.33 -13.32 -3.39
CA ASP A 208 -5.55 -12.92 -4.78
C ASP A 208 -5.56 -11.40 -4.98
N LYS A 209 -5.73 -10.66 -3.88
CA LYS A 209 -5.62 -9.20 -3.80
C LYS A 209 -4.96 -8.88 -2.46
N PRO A 210 -3.63 -8.92 -2.33
CA PRO A 210 -2.95 -8.77 -1.04
C PRO A 210 -3.09 -7.35 -0.52
N GLU A 211 -4.26 -7.12 0.06
CA GLU A 211 -4.72 -5.88 0.64
C GLU A 211 -4.36 -5.90 2.12
N TRP A 212 -3.17 -5.42 2.46
CA TRP A 212 -2.66 -5.45 3.82
C TRP A 212 -3.39 -4.45 4.71
N LEU A 213 -3.63 -4.82 5.96
CA LEU A 213 -4.38 -4.01 6.91
C LEU A 213 -3.40 -3.28 7.83
N PHE A 214 -3.36 -1.95 7.77
CA PHE A 214 -2.36 -1.14 8.47
C PHE A 214 -2.87 -0.50 9.75
N ALA A 215 -4.14 -0.09 9.76
CA ALA A 215 -4.75 0.61 10.86
C ALA A 215 -6.25 0.37 10.85
N LEU A 216 -6.89 0.61 11.99
CA LEU A 216 -8.34 0.70 12.11
C LEU A 216 -8.70 1.88 13.00
N ASP A 217 -9.91 2.39 12.83
CA ASP A 217 -10.60 3.20 13.82
C ASP A 217 -12.13 2.99 13.71
N VAL A 218 -12.86 3.38 14.74
CA VAL A 218 -14.33 3.41 14.75
C VAL A 218 -14.77 4.87 14.90
N VAL A 219 -15.58 5.34 13.96
CA VAL A 219 -16.12 6.70 14.00
C VAL A 219 -17.49 6.72 14.68
N GLY A 220 -17.90 7.90 15.18
CA GLY A 220 -19.06 8.03 16.07
C GLY A 220 -20.43 7.68 15.49
N ASP A 221 -20.52 7.29 14.22
CA ASP A 221 -21.74 6.75 13.62
C ASP A 221 -21.77 5.21 13.58
N GLY A 222 -20.77 4.54 14.17
CA GLY A 222 -20.62 3.07 14.17
C GLY A 222 -19.89 2.51 12.96
N THR A 223 -19.41 3.36 12.05
CA THR A 223 -18.61 2.89 10.91
C THR A 223 -17.20 2.51 11.37
N VAL A 224 -16.81 1.27 11.10
CA VAL A 224 -15.44 0.80 11.26
C VAL A 224 -14.63 1.19 10.04
N ARG A 225 -13.63 2.05 10.15
CA ARG A 225 -12.71 2.34 9.05
C ARG A 225 -11.45 1.49 9.20
N VAL A 226 -11.00 0.94 8.09
CA VAL A 226 -9.77 0.15 8.01
C VAL A 226 -8.87 0.77 6.95
N GLN A 227 -7.62 1.05 7.31
CA GLN A 227 -6.60 1.46 6.36
C GLN A 227 -6.05 0.22 5.67
N VAL A 228 -6.31 0.13 4.38
CA VAL A 228 -5.88 -0.95 3.51
C VAL A 228 -4.76 -0.46 2.62
N GLY A 229 -3.72 -1.26 2.39
CA GLY A 229 -2.70 -1.00 1.38
C GLY A 229 -2.60 -2.11 0.35
N ASP A 230 -2.20 -1.75 -0.86
CA ASP A 230 -2.16 -2.63 -2.03
C ASP A 230 -0.97 -3.60 -2.08
N ILE A 231 0.01 -3.42 -1.21
CA ILE A 231 1.22 -4.25 -1.11
C ILE A 231 1.40 -4.65 0.35
N ALA A 232 1.60 -5.96 0.58
CA ALA A 232 1.94 -6.47 1.89
C ALA A 232 3.39 -6.08 2.28
N PRO A 233 3.62 -5.53 3.49
CA PRO A 233 4.96 -5.33 4.01
C PRO A 233 5.63 -6.69 4.23
N GLY A 234 6.84 -6.86 3.69
CA GLY A 234 7.68 -8.05 3.93
C GLY A 234 8.38 -8.58 2.68
N GLY A 235 9.64 -9.02 2.84
CA GLY A 235 10.48 -9.50 1.75
C GLY A 235 11.37 -8.44 1.11
N GLY A 236 11.84 -7.45 1.90
CA GLY A 236 12.76 -6.40 1.46
C GLY A 236 12.11 -5.13 0.93
N TRP A 237 10.77 -5.05 0.92
CA TRP A 237 10.05 -3.91 0.38
C TRP A 237 9.73 -2.86 1.44
N ASN A 238 9.93 -1.57 1.11
CA ASN A 238 9.64 -0.47 2.01
C ASN A 238 8.12 -0.19 2.04
N ALA A 239 7.54 -0.04 3.24
CA ALA A 239 6.12 0.28 3.42
C ALA A 239 5.70 1.64 2.81
N LYS A 240 6.67 2.50 2.44
CA LYS A 240 6.46 3.72 1.66
C LYS A 240 5.95 3.45 0.23
N TRP A 241 6.22 2.26 -0.31
CA TRP A 241 5.80 1.87 -1.66
C TRP A 241 4.36 1.40 -1.75
N SER A 242 3.73 1.03 -0.63
CA SER A 242 2.30 0.72 -0.65
C SER A 242 1.48 2.01 -0.64
N GLN A 243 0.61 2.16 -1.63
CA GLN A 243 -0.46 3.15 -1.55
C GLN A 243 -1.52 2.67 -0.56
N ARG A 244 -2.09 3.60 0.20
CA ARG A 244 -3.03 3.30 1.28
C ARG A 244 -4.31 4.07 1.10
N GLN A 245 -5.41 3.43 1.45
CA GLN A 245 -6.73 4.05 1.46
C GLN A 245 -7.54 3.58 2.66
N TRP A 246 -8.42 4.45 3.14
CA TRP A 246 -9.39 4.10 4.15
C TRP A 246 -10.65 3.55 3.49
N ARG A 247 -11.15 2.42 4.02
CA ARG A 247 -12.44 1.84 3.67
C ARG A 247 -13.30 1.76 4.93
N GLY A 248 -14.54 2.21 4.85
CA GLY A 248 -15.48 2.17 5.96
C GLY A 248 -16.46 1.01 5.81
N TYR A 249 -16.72 0.31 6.91
CA TYR A 249 -17.58 -0.86 7.00
C TYR A 249 -18.64 -0.65 8.07
N ARG A 250 -19.87 -1.07 7.80
CA ARG A 250 -20.99 -0.94 8.73
C ARG A 250 -21.70 -2.27 8.91
N TRP A 251 -22.11 -2.55 10.15
CA TRP A 251 -22.95 -3.69 10.47
C TRP A 251 -24.32 -3.59 9.79
N LYS A 252 -24.83 -4.71 9.29
CA LYS A 252 -26.14 -4.83 8.64
C LYS A 252 -27.08 -5.80 9.34
N GLY A 253 -26.76 -6.21 10.56
CA GLY A 253 -27.53 -7.16 11.37
C GLY A 253 -26.90 -8.55 11.43
N ASP A 254 -26.24 -8.98 10.37
CA ASP A 254 -25.60 -10.30 10.26
C ASP A 254 -24.15 -10.25 9.75
N THR A 255 -23.81 -9.22 8.99
CA THR A 255 -22.49 -9.04 8.39
C THR A 255 -22.08 -7.58 8.30
N PHE A 256 -20.78 -7.35 8.15
CA PHE A 256 -20.24 -6.05 7.79
C PHE A 256 -20.23 -5.88 6.27
N SER A 257 -20.65 -4.70 5.82
CA SER A 257 -20.60 -4.30 4.41
C SER A 257 -19.79 -3.02 4.27
N GLN A 258 -18.99 -2.91 3.20
CA GLN A 258 -18.29 -1.65 2.91
C GLN A 258 -19.32 -0.59 2.52
N VAL A 259 -19.31 0.54 3.22
CA VAL A 259 -20.22 1.68 3.02
C VAL A 259 -19.50 2.96 2.57
N SER A 260 -18.17 3.00 2.65
CA SER A 260 -17.39 4.16 2.18
C SER A 260 -15.97 3.79 1.76
N GLY A 261 -15.33 4.71 1.02
CA GLY A 261 -14.00 4.55 0.46
C GLY A 261 -13.97 3.70 -0.83
N PRO A 262 -12.88 3.74 -1.60
CA PRO A 262 -12.76 2.96 -2.84
C PRO A 262 -12.69 1.45 -2.57
N THR A 263 -13.26 0.63 -3.45
CA THR A 263 -13.23 -0.85 -3.38
C THR A 263 -12.04 -1.47 -4.12
N SER A 264 -11.29 -0.66 -4.85
CA SER A 264 -10.10 -1.04 -5.59
C SER A 264 -9.01 0.01 -5.42
N PHE A 265 -7.78 -0.36 -5.80
CA PHE A 265 -6.69 0.59 -5.93
C PHE A 265 -6.55 1.03 -7.38
N GLY A 266 -6.14 2.28 -7.59
CA GLY A 266 -5.64 2.73 -8.90
C GLY A 266 -4.22 2.23 -9.15
N PRO A 267 -3.59 2.62 -10.28
CA PRO A 267 -2.18 2.38 -10.51
C PRO A 267 -1.33 2.90 -9.35
N ASN A 268 -0.44 2.08 -8.80
CA ASN A 268 0.43 2.48 -7.71
C ASN A 268 1.60 3.32 -8.26
N PRO A 269 1.72 4.61 -7.88
CA PRO A 269 2.77 5.48 -8.41
C PRO A 269 4.17 5.14 -7.91
N ASN A 270 4.30 4.24 -6.92
CA ASN A 270 5.57 3.77 -6.38
C ASN A 270 6.03 2.45 -7.00
N LEU A 271 5.23 1.85 -7.90
CA LEU A 271 5.65 0.70 -8.69
C LEU A 271 6.27 1.21 -9.99
N ALA A 272 7.41 0.64 -10.35
CA ALA A 272 7.95 0.75 -11.70
C ALA A 272 7.27 -0.29 -12.61
N ASP A 273 7.32 -0.04 -13.90
CA ASP A 273 6.98 -1.02 -14.94
C ASP A 273 8.01 -0.77 -16.04
N VAL A 274 9.21 -1.32 -15.83
CA VAL A 274 10.24 -1.30 -16.85
C VAL A 274 10.19 -2.62 -17.62
N ALA A 275 10.76 -2.62 -18.82
CA ALA A 275 10.89 -3.83 -19.61
C ALA A 275 12.14 -3.72 -20.45
N VAL A 276 12.81 -4.85 -20.67
CA VAL A 276 14.01 -4.92 -21.48
C VAL A 276 13.81 -5.82 -22.69
N THR A 277 14.39 -5.41 -23.80
CA THR A 277 14.56 -6.27 -24.98
C THR A 277 16.00 -6.13 -25.47
N THR A 278 16.47 -7.15 -26.16
CA THR A 278 17.85 -7.19 -26.67
C THR A 278 17.88 -7.76 -28.08
N GLY A 279 18.76 -7.23 -28.92
CA GLY A 279 19.20 -7.90 -30.14
C GLY A 279 20.25 -8.97 -29.85
N ASP A 280 20.63 -9.73 -30.88
CA ASP A 280 21.73 -10.68 -30.79
C ASP A 280 23.08 -9.95 -30.77
N LEU A 281 24.03 -10.48 -30.00
CA LEU A 281 25.43 -10.08 -30.06
C LEU A 281 26.13 -10.91 -31.14
N VAL A 282 26.44 -10.29 -32.28
CA VAL A 282 27.17 -10.96 -33.37
C VAL A 282 28.65 -10.61 -33.29
N LEU A 283 29.46 -11.56 -32.85
CA LEU A 283 30.91 -11.41 -32.72
C LEU A 283 31.59 -11.73 -34.05
N ARG A 284 32.35 -10.78 -34.58
CA ARG A 284 33.14 -10.91 -35.81
C ARG A 284 34.63 -10.79 -35.51
N THR A 285 35.45 -11.53 -36.24
CA THR A 285 36.92 -11.43 -36.13
C THR A 285 37.40 -10.06 -36.58
N ALA A 286 38.21 -9.41 -35.76
CA ALA A 286 38.91 -8.16 -36.03
C ALA A 286 40.34 -8.44 -36.56
N ASP A 287 41.02 -7.40 -37.04
CA ASP A 287 42.37 -7.52 -37.64
C ASP A 287 43.43 -8.05 -36.65
N ASP A 288 43.23 -7.85 -35.35
CA ASP A 288 44.10 -8.32 -34.27
C ASP A 288 43.80 -9.77 -33.83
N GLY A 289 42.93 -10.48 -34.55
CA GLY A 289 42.51 -11.84 -34.23
C GLY A 289 41.51 -11.94 -33.07
N SER A 290 41.23 -10.83 -32.38
CA SER A 290 40.15 -10.75 -31.40
C SER A 290 38.79 -10.79 -32.10
N ARG A 291 37.72 -10.94 -31.33
CA ARG A 291 36.35 -10.89 -31.83
C ARG A 291 35.62 -9.72 -31.19
N THR A 292 34.99 -8.89 -32.00
CA THR A 292 34.23 -7.73 -31.56
C THR A 292 32.80 -7.78 -32.09
N GLY A 293 31.85 -7.25 -31.33
CA GLY A 293 30.46 -7.18 -31.75
C GLY A 293 29.65 -6.20 -30.93
N THR A 294 28.56 -5.71 -31.50
CA THR A 294 27.64 -4.78 -30.84
C THR A 294 26.34 -5.49 -30.51
N ALA A 295 25.82 -5.29 -29.31
CA ALA A 295 24.45 -5.66 -28.96
C ALA A 295 23.59 -4.42 -28.73
N THR A 296 22.38 -4.41 -29.29
CA THR A 296 21.39 -3.37 -29.00
C THR A 296 20.50 -3.81 -27.84
N VAL A 297 20.53 -3.06 -26.74
CA VAL A 297 19.62 -3.22 -25.60
C VAL A 297 18.61 -2.07 -25.61
N ARG A 298 17.32 -2.38 -25.48
CA ARG A 298 16.26 -1.37 -25.33
C ARG A 298 15.59 -1.55 -23.99
N ILE A 299 15.51 -0.47 -23.24
CA ILE A 299 14.86 -0.41 -21.94
C ILE A 299 13.72 0.57 -22.04
N ARG A 300 12.51 0.12 -21.74
CA ARG A 300 11.30 0.95 -21.81
C ARG A 300 10.65 1.05 -20.44
N ASN A 301 10.27 2.26 -20.04
CA ASN A 301 9.38 2.47 -18.89
C ASN A 301 7.94 2.52 -19.43
N ARG A 302 7.16 1.47 -19.16
CA ARG A 302 5.73 1.38 -19.48
C ARG A 302 4.85 1.94 -18.36
N GLY A 303 5.46 2.22 -17.21
CA GLY A 303 4.80 2.81 -16.05
C GLY A 303 4.33 4.23 -16.29
N THR A 304 3.49 4.70 -15.36
CA THR A 304 2.90 6.05 -15.39
C THR A 304 3.78 7.11 -14.73
N GLY A 305 4.77 6.69 -13.93
CA GLY A 305 5.72 7.56 -13.25
C GLY A 305 7.15 7.43 -13.83
N PRO A 306 8.01 8.45 -13.65
CA PRO A 306 9.42 8.34 -14.00
C PRO A 306 10.15 7.36 -13.06
N VAL A 307 11.15 6.66 -13.59
CA VAL A 307 12.10 5.88 -12.80
C VAL A 307 13.37 6.70 -12.65
N ALA A 308 13.81 6.96 -11.42
CA ALA A 308 14.92 7.88 -11.15
C ALA A 308 16.27 7.34 -11.64
N HIS A 309 16.48 6.05 -11.47
CA HIS A 309 17.68 5.34 -11.89
C HIS A 309 17.33 3.97 -12.46
N VAL A 310 18.08 3.54 -13.47
CA VAL A 310 17.94 2.21 -14.05
C VAL A 310 19.28 1.50 -13.98
N VAL A 311 19.30 0.26 -13.53
CA VAL A 311 20.50 -0.58 -13.54
C VAL A 311 20.31 -1.69 -14.55
N LEU A 312 21.14 -1.69 -15.58
CA LEU A 312 21.28 -2.78 -16.52
C LEU A 312 22.38 -3.73 -16.02
N ARG A 313 22.06 -5.01 -15.91
CA ARG A 313 22.99 -6.09 -15.57
C ARG A 313 23.10 -7.06 -16.74
N LEU A 314 24.32 -7.37 -17.13
CA LEU A 314 24.62 -8.26 -18.24
C LEU A 314 25.42 -9.44 -17.71
N GLY A 315 24.78 -10.61 -17.70
CA GLY A 315 25.39 -11.90 -17.39
C GLY A 315 26.07 -12.50 -18.62
N VAL A 316 27.01 -11.76 -19.22
CA VAL A 316 27.88 -12.27 -20.29
C VAL A 316 29.04 -13.06 -19.69
N PRO A 317 29.57 -14.11 -20.36
CA PRO A 317 30.72 -14.86 -19.87
C PRO A 317 31.93 -13.97 -19.54
N ALA A 318 32.72 -14.30 -18.51
CA ALA A 318 33.85 -13.50 -18.04
C ALA A 318 34.94 -13.21 -19.10
N VAL A 319 34.96 -14.01 -20.17
CA VAL A 319 35.83 -13.83 -21.34
C VAL A 319 35.35 -12.75 -22.32
N VAL A 320 34.07 -12.38 -22.24
CA VAL A 320 33.43 -11.28 -22.98
C VAL A 320 33.56 -10.02 -22.13
N ARG A 321 34.27 -9.02 -22.65
CA ARG A 321 34.49 -7.74 -21.98
C ARG A 321 33.72 -6.64 -22.68
N ALA A 322 33.33 -5.62 -21.91
CA ALA A 322 32.92 -4.33 -22.49
C ALA A 322 34.10 -3.75 -23.28
N ASP A 323 33.87 -3.39 -24.54
CA ASP A 323 34.79 -2.54 -25.31
C ASP A 323 34.51 -1.06 -24.97
N VAL A 324 35.36 -0.12 -25.36
CA VAL A 324 35.23 1.30 -24.92
C VAL A 324 34.00 1.98 -25.53
N ASP A 325 33.61 1.60 -26.75
CA ASP A 325 32.52 2.23 -27.49
C ASP A 325 31.13 1.80 -27.01
N GLY A 326 30.19 2.75 -26.96
CA GLY A 326 28.81 2.50 -26.51
C GLY A 326 28.59 2.51 -25.00
N TRP A 327 29.64 2.38 -24.19
CA TRP A 327 29.54 2.30 -22.71
C TRP A 327 29.64 3.63 -21.98
N ASN A 328 29.87 4.74 -22.68
CA ASN A 328 30.02 6.07 -22.08
C ASN A 328 28.80 6.52 -21.24
N THR A 329 27.61 5.99 -21.54
CA THR A 329 26.37 6.26 -20.79
C THR A 329 26.28 5.48 -19.48
N CYS A 330 27.13 4.46 -19.31
CA CYS A 330 27.14 3.58 -18.16
C CYS A 330 28.16 4.04 -17.12
N ALA A 331 27.68 4.59 -16.01
CA ALA A 331 28.58 5.05 -14.95
C ALA A 331 29.26 3.86 -14.23
N GLY A 332 30.60 3.82 -14.25
CA GLY A 332 31.40 2.90 -13.45
C GLY A 332 31.59 1.50 -14.03
N VAL A 333 31.55 1.33 -15.36
CA VAL A 333 31.76 0.04 -16.06
C VAL A 333 33.22 -0.44 -16.05
N HIS A 334 34.12 0.27 -15.37
CA HIS A 334 35.53 -0.09 -15.32
C HIS A 334 35.77 -1.31 -14.41
N ASP A 335 36.34 -2.37 -14.98
CA ASP A 335 36.97 -3.52 -14.31
C ASP A 335 36.06 -4.59 -13.64
N SER A 336 34.73 -4.57 -13.82
CA SER A 336 33.88 -5.63 -13.24
C SER A 336 33.93 -6.94 -14.06
N VAL A 337 34.21 -8.06 -13.41
CA VAL A 337 34.43 -9.35 -14.10
C VAL A 337 33.15 -10.13 -14.39
N GLU A 338 32.06 -9.93 -13.63
CA GLU A 338 30.70 -10.45 -13.90
C GLU A 338 29.78 -10.17 -12.69
N PRO A 339 28.47 -9.84 -12.87
CA PRO A 339 27.87 -9.36 -14.11
C PRO A 339 28.32 -7.94 -14.42
N ILE A 340 28.43 -7.59 -15.71
CA ILE A 340 28.69 -6.19 -16.11
C ILE A 340 27.49 -5.36 -15.68
N THR A 341 27.74 -4.34 -14.85
CA THR A 341 26.70 -3.48 -14.30
C THR A 341 26.79 -2.09 -14.90
N CYS A 342 25.79 -1.72 -15.70
CA CYS A 342 25.65 -0.40 -16.28
C CYS A 342 24.59 0.39 -15.49
N ARG A 343 25.04 1.45 -14.79
CA ARG A 343 24.14 2.38 -14.10
C ARG A 343 23.73 3.50 -15.05
N LEU A 344 22.42 3.62 -15.27
CA LEU A 344 21.79 4.57 -16.15
C LEU A 344 21.05 5.64 -15.32
N GLY A 345 20.84 6.79 -15.95
CA GLY A 345 20.08 7.90 -15.36
C GLY A 345 18.57 7.66 -15.32
N GLN A 346 17.83 8.76 -15.22
CA GLN A 346 16.38 8.75 -15.19
C GLN A 346 15.77 8.26 -16.50
N LEU A 347 14.71 7.47 -16.40
CA LEU A 347 13.87 7.05 -17.53
C LEU A 347 12.44 7.57 -17.31
N ALA A 348 12.04 8.55 -18.10
CA ALA A 348 10.70 9.15 -18.01
C ALA A 348 9.58 8.14 -18.28
N ALA A 349 8.38 8.42 -17.78
CA ALA A 349 7.20 7.59 -18.05
C ALA A 349 6.96 7.46 -19.56
N GLY A 350 6.71 6.24 -20.03
CA GLY A 350 6.50 5.94 -21.46
C GLY A 350 7.77 5.98 -22.33
N ALA A 351 8.91 6.44 -21.81
CA ALA A 351 10.13 6.61 -22.59
C ALA A 351 10.86 5.28 -22.82
N GLU A 352 11.66 5.25 -23.89
CA GLU A 352 12.56 4.15 -24.23
C GLU A 352 13.99 4.69 -24.33
N MET A 353 14.93 3.96 -23.74
CA MET A 353 16.36 4.14 -23.90
C MET A 353 16.89 3.01 -24.77
N ARG A 354 17.69 3.37 -25.77
CA ARG A 354 18.42 2.43 -26.62
C ARG A 354 19.92 2.55 -26.34
N LEU A 355 20.56 1.43 -26.09
CA LEU A 355 22.00 1.31 -25.89
C LEU A 355 22.55 0.38 -26.96
N ASP A 356 23.53 0.84 -27.71
CA ASP A 356 24.33 0.00 -28.61
C ASP A 356 25.68 -0.20 -27.89
N LEU A 357 25.92 -1.42 -27.40
CA LEU A 357 27.01 -1.75 -26.49
C LEU A 357 28.02 -2.65 -27.20
N ASP A 358 29.29 -2.24 -27.25
CA ASP A 358 30.34 -3.00 -27.92
C ASP A 358 31.04 -3.96 -26.95
N PHE A 359 31.32 -5.17 -27.44
CA PHE A 359 31.94 -6.22 -26.67
C PHE A 359 33.14 -6.78 -27.41
N ARG A 360 34.11 -7.29 -26.64
CA ARG A 360 35.32 -7.92 -27.16
C ARG A 360 35.61 -9.26 -26.47
N VAL A 361 36.07 -10.21 -27.25
CA VAL A 361 36.65 -11.49 -26.83
C VAL A 361 38.06 -11.58 -27.40
N LEU A 362 39.06 -11.86 -26.57
CA LEU A 362 40.45 -11.94 -27.03
C LEU A 362 40.67 -13.13 -27.97
N GLU A 363 41.73 -13.03 -28.80
CA GLU A 363 42.13 -14.09 -29.73
C GLU A 363 42.31 -15.44 -29.00
N GLY A 364 41.89 -16.53 -29.66
CA GLY A 364 42.08 -17.89 -29.16
C GLY A 364 41.13 -18.32 -28.02
N ILE A 365 40.19 -17.48 -27.61
CA ILE A 365 39.23 -17.78 -26.55
C ILE A 365 37.89 -18.29 -27.13
N THR A 366 37.38 -19.37 -26.55
CA THR A 366 36.06 -19.95 -26.86
C THR A 366 35.07 -19.61 -25.75
N LEU A 367 33.86 -19.17 -26.11
CA LEU A 367 32.77 -18.98 -25.16
C LEU A 367 32.29 -20.33 -24.63
N SER A 368 31.96 -20.36 -23.33
CA SER A 368 31.34 -21.50 -22.65
C SER A 368 29.84 -21.65 -22.96
N THR A 369 29.19 -20.61 -23.48
CA THR A 369 27.77 -20.57 -23.80
C THR A 369 27.49 -19.60 -24.95
N ASP A 370 26.37 -19.78 -25.64
CA ASP A 370 25.84 -18.93 -26.71
C ASP A 370 24.73 -17.98 -26.21
N LYS A 371 24.53 -17.87 -24.88
CA LYS A 371 23.50 -17.02 -24.28
C LYS A 371 24.05 -16.16 -23.15
N ALA A 372 23.48 -14.97 -23.00
CA ALA A 372 23.74 -14.07 -21.90
C ALA A 372 22.44 -13.51 -21.33
N ASP A 373 22.34 -13.42 -20.01
CA ASP A 373 21.19 -12.83 -19.35
C ASP A 373 21.29 -11.30 -19.38
N VAL A 374 20.19 -10.63 -19.70
CA VAL A 374 20.05 -9.17 -19.70
C VAL A 374 18.95 -8.82 -18.72
N GLU A 375 19.32 -8.30 -17.55
CA GLU A 375 18.38 -7.89 -16.49
C GLU A 375 18.35 -6.37 -16.37
N VAL A 376 17.18 -5.79 -16.17
CA VAL A 376 17.00 -4.39 -15.79
C VAL A 376 16.36 -4.27 -14.41
N GLN A 377 16.87 -3.35 -13.58
CA GLN A 377 16.35 -3.07 -12.25
C GLN A 377 16.01 -1.58 -12.12
N PRO A 378 14.75 -1.21 -11.87
CA PRO A 378 14.37 0.17 -11.59
C PRO A 378 14.77 0.55 -10.16
N MET A 379 15.18 1.80 -9.95
CA MET A 379 15.59 2.32 -8.66
C MET A 379 15.00 3.72 -8.40
N ASP A 380 14.73 4.03 -7.14
CA ASP A 380 14.29 5.36 -6.71
C ASP A 380 15.48 6.34 -6.59
N GLY A 381 15.22 7.59 -6.22
CA GLY A 381 16.26 8.62 -6.10
C GLY A 381 17.27 8.35 -4.98
N GLU A 382 16.95 7.47 -4.02
CA GLU A 382 17.85 7.00 -2.95
C GLU A 382 18.64 5.76 -3.39
N ARG A 383 18.41 5.28 -4.63
CA ARG A 383 18.96 4.05 -5.22
C ARG A 383 18.45 2.76 -4.57
N ASP A 384 17.29 2.82 -3.90
CA ASP A 384 16.58 1.62 -3.48
C ASP A 384 15.93 0.97 -4.71
N VAL A 385 16.00 -0.36 -4.81
CA VAL A 385 15.35 -1.11 -5.89
C VAL A 385 13.84 -0.96 -5.77
N LEU A 386 13.21 -0.43 -6.81
CA LEU A 386 11.76 -0.29 -6.87
C LEU A 386 11.09 -1.64 -7.16
N PRO A 387 9.93 -1.92 -6.55
CA PRO A 387 9.05 -2.98 -7.00
C PRO A 387 8.59 -2.73 -8.42
N ASP A 388 8.56 -3.80 -9.20
CA ASP A 388 8.11 -3.78 -10.58
C ASP A 388 6.77 -4.52 -10.72
N VAL A 389 5.85 -3.95 -11.50
CA VAL A 389 4.52 -4.53 -11.78
C VAL A 389 4.64 -5.92 -12.42
N ASN A 390 5.65 -6.13 -13.28
CA ASN A 390 5.87 -7.39 -13.96
C ASN A 390 7.36 -7.73 -14.08
N ARG A 391 7.99 -8.15 -12.98
CA ARG A 391 9.43 -8.51 -12.98
C ARG A 391 9.88 -9.51 -14.08
N THR A 392 8.98 -10.27 -14.70
CA THR A 392 9.38 -11.22 -15.76
C THR A 392 9.83 -10.57 -17.06
N ASP A 393 9.37 -9.36 -17.40
CA ASP A 393 9.85 -8.65 -18.59
C ASP A 393 11.09 -7.79 -18.34
N ASN A 394 11.59 -7.82 -17.10
CA ASN A 394 12.86 -7.24 -16.69
C ASN A 394 14.05 -8.15 -16.97
N LEU A 395 13.84 -9.37 -17.45
CA LEU A 395 14.89 -10.34 -17.74
C LEU A 395 14.66 -10.99 -19.10
N VAL A 396 15.64 -10.87 -19.99
CA VAL A 396 15.65 -11.52 -21.31
C VAL A 396 16.97 -12.23 -21.57
N GLN A 397 16.98 -13.16 -22.52
CA GLN A 397 18.21 -13.81 -22.98
C GLN A 397 18.66 -13.19 -24.30
N MET A 398 19.89 -12.70 -24.33
CA MET A 398 20.62 -12.31 -25.53
C MET A 398 21.31 -13.54 -26.12
N ARG A 399 21.20 -13.76 -27.44
CA ARG A 399 22.01 -14.78 -28.12
C ARG A 399 23.35 -14.19 -28.52
N MET A 400 24.39 -14.99 -28.42
CA MET A 400 25.75 -14.66 -28.85
C MET A 400 26.08 -15.55 -30.06
N ILE A 401 26.23 -14.92 -31.22
CA ILE A 401 26.46 -15.59 -32.48
C ILE A 401 27.91 -15.38 -32.90
N TYR A 402 28.56 -16.49 -33.25
CA TYR A 402 29.86 -16.47 -33.92
C TYR A 402 29.66 -16.29 -35.41
N GLY A 403 30.10 -15.13 -35.91
CA GLY A 403 30.08 -14.77 -37.33
C GLY A 403 31.37 -15.08 -38.06
#